data_AF-A0A2N2W763-F1
#
_entry.id   AF-A0A2N2W763-F1
#
_cell.length_a   1.000
_cell.length_b   1.000
_cell.length_c   1.000
_cell.angle_alpha   90.00
_cell.angle_beta   90.00
_cell.angle_gamma   90.00
#
_symmetry.space_group_name_H-M   'P 1'
#
loop_
_entity.id
_entity.type
_entity.pdbx_description
1 polymer ?
#
loop_
_entity_poly.entity_id
_entity_poly.type
_entity_poly.pdbx_seq_one_letter_code
_entity_poly.pdbx_strand_id
1 'polypeptide(L)'
;MAQTEKLSEKSDTLCILWTSGDIDVAIKMVLMYANAAKLNKWFDEVELIIWGPSSKLTSENSEIQETLTNMMKKGVKIEACKACADQYGVSDKLKSLGIDVKYMGKPLTNILKSDKKLITF
;
A
#
# COMPACT_ATOMS: atom_id res chain seq x y z
N MET A 1 21.49 -37.55 -14.40
CA MET A 1 20.17 -37.13 -13.88
C MET A 1 20.34 -35.71 -13.36
N ALA A 2 20.20 -34.71 -14.23
CA ALA A 2 20.27 -33.31 -13.83
C ALA A 2 18.92 -32.95 -13.21
N GLN A 3 18.90 -32.75 -11.90
CA GLN A 3 17.74 -32.19 -11.21
C GLN A 3 17.63 -30.74 -11.66
N THR A 4 16.60 -30.46 -12.46
CA THR A 4 16.21 -29.10 -12.82
C THR A 4 15.71 -28.43 -11.55
N GLU A 5 16.54 -27.57 -10.97
CA GLU A 5 16.13 -26.64 -9.92
C GLU A 5 14.94 -25.83 -10.43
N LYS A 6 13.78 -26.03 -9.81
CA LYS A 6 12.67 -25.08 -9.91
C LYS A 6 13.17 -23.79 -9.24
N LEU A 7 13.68 -22.86 -10.04
CA LEU A 7 13.79 -21.46 -9.64
C LEU A 7 12.37 -21.03 -9.25
N SER A 8 12.12 -20.99 -7.93
CA SER A 8 10.99 -20.25 -7.39
C SER A 8 11.19 -18.82 -7.86
N GLU A 9 10.41 -18.35 -8.82
CA GLU A 9 10.37 -16.96 -9.22
C GLU A 9 10.01 -16.15 -7.98
N LYS A 10 11.02 -15.57 -7.32
CA LYS A 10 10.80 -14.67 -6.19
C LYS A 10 9.92 -13.53 -6.68
N SER A 11 8.82 -13.30 -5.98
CA SER A 11 7.91 -12.20 -6.27
C SER A 11 8.66 -10.86 -6.22
N ASP A 12 8.76 -10.15 -7.34
CA ASP A 12 9.30 -8.78 -7.38
C ASP A 12 8.20 -7.77 -7.01
N THR A 13 7.71 -7.91 -5.78
CA THR A 13 6.59 -7.09 -5.28
C THR A 13 6.97 -6.46 -3.96
N LEU A 14 6.83 -5.14 -3.91
CA LEU A 14 6.95 -4.34 -2.70
C LEU A 14 5.57 -4.03 -2.13
N CYS A 15 5.34 -4.45 -0.90
CA CYS A 15 4.21 -4.06 -0.08
C CYS A 15 4.68 -3.03 0.97
N ILE A 16 3.94 -1.93 1.11
CA ILE A 16 4.21 -0.90 2.11
C ILE A 16 2.99 -0.82 3.02
N LEU A 17 3.15 -1.17 4.29
CA LEU A 17 2.11 -0.98 5.30
C LEU A 17 2.33 0.39 5.96
N TRP A 18 1.48 1.34 5.60
CA TRP A 18 1.52 2.69 6.14
C TRP A 18 0.49 2.84 7.26
N THR A 19 1.00 3.04 8.47
CA THR A 19 0.22 3.15 9.71
C THR A 19 0.31 4.51 10.38
N SER A 20 1.45 5.18 10.28
CA SER A 20 1.65 6.48 10.90
C SER A 20 0.68 7.56 10.40
N GLY A 21 0.20 8.39 11.33
CA GLY A 21 -0.55 9.62 11.05
C GLY A 21 0.35 10.85 10.90
N ASP A 22 1.67 10.67 10.91
CA ASP A 22 2.64 11.73 10.69
C ASP A 22 2.72 12.08 9.20
N ILE A 23 2.54 13.36 8.88
CA ILE A 23 2.52 13.86 7.51
C ILE A 23 3.89 13.79 6.83
N ASP A 24 4.98 13.96 7.58
CA ASP A 24 6.34 13.86 7.04
C ASP A 24 6.68 12.42 6.69
N VAL A 25 6.25 11.45 7.51
CA VAL A 25 6.38 10.02 7.16
C VAL A 25 5.60 9.70 5.88
N ALA A 26 4.38 10.24 5.75
CA ALA A 26 3.58 10.05 4.55
C ALA A 26 4.29 10.61 3.30
N ILE A 27 4.65 11.89 3.32
CA ILE A 27 5.14 12.60 2.14
C ILE A 27 6.60 12.25 1.82
N LYS A 28 7.49 12.33 2.82
CA LYS A 28 8.94 12.23 2.62
C LYS A 28 9.44 10.78 2.62
N MET A 29 8.60 9.81 2.96
CA MET A 29 8.96 8.40 2.91
C MET A 29 7.95 7.59 2.09
N VAL A 30 6.74 7.39 2.61
CA VAL A 30 5.80 6.37 2.09
C VAL A 30 5.41 6.66 0.64
N LEU A 31 4.84 7.84 0.38
CA LEU A 31 4.32 8.21 -0.94
C LEU A 31 5.47 8.43 -1.93
N MET A 32 6.54 9.11 -1.50
CA MET A 32 7.72 9.35 -2.33
C MET A 32 8.35 8.04 -2.80
N TYR A 33 8.61 7.10 -1.89
CA TYR A 33 9.26 5.84 -2.24
C TYR A 33 8.34 4.91 -3.04
N ALA A 34 7.07 4.76 -2.65
CA ALA A 34 6.11 3.94 -3.38
C ALA A 34 5.96 4.38 -4.85
N ASN A 35 5.81 5.69 -5.07
CA ASN A 35 5.70 6.27 -6.41
C ASN A 35 7.01 6.09 -7.21
N ALA A 36 8.17 6.35 -6.60
CA ALA A 36 9.46 6.19 -7.27
C ALA A 36 9.77 4.72 -7.61
N ALA A 37 9.47 3.79 -6.72
CA ALA A 37 9.68 2.35 -6.92
C ALA A 37 8.91 1.84 -8.13
N LYS A 38 7.62 2.21 -8.27
CA LYS A 38 6.81 1.84 -9.43
C LYS A 38 7.26 2.55 -10.71
N LEU A 39 7.48 3.88 -10.65
CA LEU A 39 7.82 4.68 -11.82
C LEU A 39 9.15 4.28 -12.45
N ASN A 40 10.16 4.02 -11.62
CA ASN A 40 11.50 3.65 -12.07
C ASN A 40 11.67 2.14 -12.25
N LYS A 41 10.61 1.35 -12.06
CA LYS A 41 10.65 -0.12 -12.16
C LYS A 41 11.72 -0.75 -11.26
N TRP A 42 11.86 -0.22 -10.04
CA TRP A 42 12.69 -0.87 -9.02
C TRP A 42 12.01 -2.11 -8.46
N PHE A 43 10.67 -2.12 -8.52
CA PHE A 43 9.83 -3.28 -8.33
C PHE A 43 8.81 -3.33 -9.46
N ASP A 44 8.55 -4.51 -10.00
CA ASP A 44 7.49 -4.73 -10.98
C ASP A 44 6.12 -4.35 -10.41
N GLU A 45 5.85 -4.72 -9.16
CA GLU A 45 4.60 -4.46 -8.47
C GLU A 45 4.80 -3.69 -7.16
N VAL A 46 3.95 -2.69 -6.92
CA VAL A 46 3.95 -1.91 -5.67
C VAL A 46 2.53 -1.86 -5.12
N GLU A 47 2.38 -2.33 -3.88
CA GLU A 47 1.14 -2.36 -3.11
C GLU A 47 1.28 -1.46 -1.87
N LEU A 48 0.47 -0.41 -1.76
CA LEU A 48 0.41 0.45 -0.59
C LEU A 48 -0.84 0.12 0.23
N ILE A 49 -0.65 -0.21 1.50
CA ILE A 49 -1.71 -0.59 2.43
C ILE A 49 -1.85 0.51 3.48
N ILE A 50 -2.99 1.19 3.46
CA ILE A 50 -3.37 2.21 4.45
C ILE A 50 -4.06 1.50 5.62
N TRP A 51 -3.47 1.57 6.83
CA TRP A 51 -4.02 0.90 8.00
C TRP A 51 -3.81 1.70 9.27
N GLY A 52 -4.88 2.03 10.00
CA GLY A 52 -4.77 2.74 11.28
C GLY A 52 -4.76 4.26 11.07
N PRO A 53 -3.99 5.05 11.84
CA PRO A 53 -4.03 6.52 11.79
C PRO A 53 -3.86 7.14 10.39
N SER A 54 -3.08 6.51 9.51
CA SER A 54 -2.94 6.89 8.09
C SER A 54 -4.28 6.98 7.33
N SER A 55 -5.30 6.21 7.74
CA SER A 55 -6.65 6.25 7.16
C SER A 55 -7.31 7.61 7.39
N LYS A 56 -7.19 8.13 8.63
CA LYS A 56 -7.73 9.44 8.99
C LYS A 56 -6.97 10.55 8.27
N LEU A 57 -5.64 10.52 8.31
CA LEU A 57 -4.79 11.51 7.62
C LEU A 57 -5.12 11.56 6.12
N THR A 58 -5.26 10.41 5.46
CA THR A 58 -5.65 10.34 4.05
C THR A 58 -7.01 10.98 3.79
N SER A 59 -7.99 10.80 4.68
CA SER A 59 -9.33 11.35 4.51
C SER A 59 -9.42 12.87 4.66
N GLU A 60 -8.49 13.47 5.42
CA GLU A 60 -8.51 14.89 5.79
C GLU A 60 -7.56 15.75 4.94
N ASN A 61 -6.51 15.16 4.36
CA ASN A 61 -5.49 15.89 3.61
C ASN A 61 -5.66 15.76 2.09
N SER A 62 -5.99 16.86 1.41
CA SER A 62 -6.23 16.87 -0.05
C SER A 62 -4.99 16.62 -0.90
N GLU A 63 -3.80 17.05 -0.46
CA GLU A 63 -2.54 16.82 -1.18
C GLU A 63 -2.19 15.33 -1.20
N ILE A 64 -2.41 14.64 -0.08
CA ILE A 64 -2.26 13.18 0.01
C ILE A 64 -3.28 12.49 -0.91
N GLN A 65 -4.55 12.93 -0.92
CA GLN A 65 -5.58 12.35 -1.78
C GLN A 65 -5.24 12.47 -3.28
N GLU A 66 -4.77 13.64 -3.70
CA GLU A 66 -4.33 13.88 -5.08
C GLU A 66 -3.12 13.00 -5.42
N THR A 67 -2.14 12.93 -4.51
CA THR A 67 -0.95 12.10 -4.69
C THR A 67 -1.30 10.62 -4.85
N LEU A 68 -2.15 10.07 -3.98
CA LEU A 68 -2.62 8.68 -4.06
C LEU A 68 -3.36 8.40 -5.37
N THR A 69 -4.23 9.33 -5.80
CA THR A 69 -4.95 9.23 -7.07
C THR A 69 -3.98 9.16 -8.25
N ASN A 70 -2.93 9.99 -8.25
CA ASN A 70 -1.89 9.99 -9.28
C ASN A 70 -1.02 8.73 -9.24
N MET A 71 -0.74 8.19 -8.05
CA MET A 71 -0.03 6.92 -7.88
C MET A 71 -0.82 5.73 -8.44
N MET A 72 -2.13 5.68 -8.19
CA MET A 72 -3.01 4.65 -8.77
C MET A 72 -3.02 4.69 -10.29
N LYS A 73 -3.05 5.88 -10.91
CA LYS A 73 -2.94 6.03 -12.38
C LYS A 73 -1.62 5.50 -12.94
N LYS A 74 -0.56 5.47 -12.13
CA LYS A 74 0.76 4.91 -12.48
C LYS A 74 0.88 3.41 -12.17
N GLY A 75 -0.19 2.77 -11.71
CA GLY A 75 -0.26 1.34 -11.44
C GLY A 75 0.24 0.93 -10.05
N VAL A 76 0.34 1.86 -9.09
CA VAL A 76 0.46 1.48 -7.67
C VAL A 76 -0.90 0.98 -7.19
N LYS A 77 -0.94 -0.22 -6.62
CA LYS A 77 -2.17 -0.76 -6.01
C LYS A 77 -2.31 -0.16 -4.62
N ILE A 78 -3.48 0.39 -4.31
CA ILE A 78 -3.72 1.03 -3.01
C ILE A 78 -4.95 0.40 -2.36
N GLU A 79 -4.74 -0.14 -1.16
CA GLU A 79 -5.74 -0.81 -0.35
C GLU A 79 -5.85 -0.13 1.01
N ALA A 80 -7.01 -0.20 1.66
CA ALA A 80 -7.17 0.30 3.02
C ALA A 80 -7.92 -0.69 3.92
N CYS A 81 -7.50 -0.73 5.19
CA CYS A 81 -8.16 -1.53 6.20
C CYS A 81 -9.55 -0.98 6.54
N LYS A 82 -10.59 -1.70 6.11
CA LYS A 82 -12.00 -1.36 6.38
C LYS A 82 -12.30 -1.19 7.86
N ALA A 83 -11.78 -2.08 8.73
CA ALA A 83 -12.04 -2.00 10.17
C ALA A 83 -11.54 -0.68 10.78
N CYS A 84 -10.34 -0.23 10.40
CA CYS A 84 -9.81 1.06 10.85
C CYS A 84 -10.57 2.23 10.22
N ALA A 85 -10.84 2.16 8.91
CA ALA A 85 -11.57 3.20 8.22
C ALA A 85 -13.00 3.40 8.78
N ASP A 86 -13.68 2.31 9.18
CA ASP A 86 -14.99 2.36 9.83
C ASP A 86 -14.90 3.03 11.21
N GLN A 87 -13.87 2.71 12.01
CA GLN A 87 -13.65 3.31 13.32
C GLN A 87 -13.41 4.83 13.27
N TYR A 88 -12.79 5.31 12.19
CA TYR A 88 -12.63 6.75 11.93
C TYR A 88 -13.83 7.38 11.21
N GLY A 89 -14.79 6.59 10.72
CA GLY A 89 -15.92 7.09 9.93
C GLY A 89 -15.55 7.55 8.52
N VAL A 90 -14.44 7.04 7.95
CA VAL A 90 -13.85 7.53 6.69
C VAL A 90 -13.91 6.53 5.54
N SER A 91 -14.50 5.35 5.74
CA SER A 91 -14.58 4.28 4.74
C SER A 91 -15.12 4.74 3.39
N ASP A 92 -16.23 5.48 3.37
CA ASP A 92 -16.84 5.92 2.11
C ASP A 92 -16.01 7.01 1.42
N LYS A 93 -15.37 7.88 2.21
CA LYS A 93 -14.43 8.87 1.68
C LYS A 93 -13.25 8.18 0.99
N LEU A 94 -12.63 7.18 1.61
CA LEU A 94 -11.53 6.44 1.01
C LEU A 94 -11.97 5.70 -0.27
N LYS A 95 -13.13 5.06 -0.26
CA LYS A 95 -13.70 4.42 -1.47
C LYS A 95 -13.94 5.42 -2.60
N SER A 96 -14.41 6.63 -2.29
CA SER A 96 -14.66 7.68 -3.29
C SER A 96 -13.40 8.14 -4.03
N LEU A 97 -12.21 7.88 -3.46
CA LEU A 97 -10.91 8.13 -4.09
C LEU A 97 -10.47 6.98 -5.01
N GLY A 98 -11.22 5.88 -5.08
CA GLY A 98 -10.87 4.67 -5.84
C GLY A 98 -9.99 3.68 -5.07
N ILE A 99 -9.77 3.88 -3.77
CA ILE A 99 -9.00 2.97 -2.91
C ILE A 99 -9.83 1.71 -2.62
N ASP A 100 -9.20 0.53 -2.69
CA ASP A 100 -9.85 -0.75 -2.33
C ASP A 100 -9.96 -0.89 -0.81
N VAL A 101 -11.13 -0.59 -0.26
CA VAL A 101 -11.39 -0.65 1.20
C VAL A 101 -12.00 -1.99 1.58
N LYS A 102 -11.21 -2.86 2.22
CA LYS A 102 -11.61 -4.22 2.62
C LYS A 102 -11.00 -4.65 3.95
N TYR A 103 -11.44 -5.77 4.51
CA TYR A 103 -10.85 -6.30 5.73
C TYR A 103 -9.44 -6.85 5.44
N MET A 104 -8.41 -6.22 6.03
CA MET A 104 -7.01 -6.47 5.68
C MET A 104 -6.29 -7.54 6.51
N GLY A 105 -6.93 -8.13 7.52
CA GLY A 105 -6.31 -9.16 8.38
C GLY A 105 -5.74 -10.36 7.60
N LYS A 106 -6.57 -11.00 6.77
CA LYS A 106 -6.15 -12.14 5.94
C LYS A 106 -5.22 -11.72 4.78
N PRO A 107 -5.49 -10.64 4.02
CA PRO A 107 -4.54 -10.12 3.03
C PRO A 107 -3.14 -9.87 3.58
N LEU A 108 -2.99 -9.15 4.69
CA LEU A 108 -1.68 -8.90 5.31
C LEU A 108 -1.01 -10.18 5.80
N THR A 109 -1.78 -11.10 6.39
CA THR A 109 -1.27 -12.42 6.80
C THR A 109 -0.71 -13.20 5.59
N ASN A 110 -1.36 -13.12 4.44
CA ASN A 110 -0.90 -13.77 3.22
C ASN A 110 0.38 -13.12 2.68
N ILE A 111 0.49 -11.79 2.72
CA ILE A 111 1.71 -11.06 2.34
C ILE A 111 2.88 -11.54 3.21
N LEU A 112 2.71 -11.56 4.54
CA LEU A 112 3.73 -11.99 5.50
C LEU A 112 4.16 -13.46 5.32
N LYS A 113 3.28 -14.32 4.80
CA LYS A 113 3.56 -15.74 4.53
C LYS A 113 4.04 -16.00 3.10
N SER A 114 4.12 -14.97 2.27
CA SER A 114 4.58 -15.04 0.88
C SER A 114 6.03 -14.58 0.75
N ASP A 115 6.59 -14.66 -0.45
CA ASP A 115 7.92 -14.14 -0.75
C ASP A 115 7.96 -12.62 -1.04
N LYS A 116 6.82 -11.92 -0.95
CA LYS A 116 6.74 -10.47 -1.15
C LYS A 116 7.56 -9.71 -0.10
N LYS A 117 8.10 -8.56 -0.49
CA LYS A 117 8.80 -7.66 0.44
C LYS A 117 7.79 -6.78 1.16
N LEU A 118 7.81 -6.77 2.49
CA LEU A 118 6.98 -5.87 3.28
C LEU A 118 7.86 -4.93 4.09
N ILE A 119 7.56 -3.63 4.01
CA ILE A 119 8.11 -2.60 4.90
C ILE A 119 6.97 -1.85 5.58
N THR A 120 7.21 -1.34 6.79
CA THR A 120 6.16 -0.77 7.67
C THR A 120 6.56 0.60 8.18
N PHE A 121 5.62 1.56 8.20
CA PHE A 121 5.84 2.95 8.65
C PHE A 121 4.70 3.49 9.49
#